data_AF-A0A969RY56-F1
#
_entry.id   AF-A0A969RY56-F1
#
_cell.length_a   1.000
_cell.length_b   1.000
_cell.length_c   1.000
_cell.angle_alpha   90.00
_cell.angle_beta   90.00
_cell.angle_gamma   90.00
#
_symmetry.space_group_name_H-M   'P 1'
#
loop_
_entity.id
_entity.type
_entity.pdbx_description
1 polymer ?
#
loop_
_entity_poly.entity_id
_entity_poly.type
_entity_poly.pdbx_seq_one_letter_code
_entity_poly.pdbx_strand_id
1 'polypeptide(L)'
;MGSPRLAKSSGLLIAGLSVVALGIVGFGIWMMLRSGQAKVDPNAVPVVEPVRREVTALGRVEPDGGVYSMAAPSSRNSGNSRVLRVLVKKGDRVKQGQPLAVMDSYDGLRADVLQAEAVVRETQAQLAQVRAGEKIAIFRPRFQMWKRCDRQPRCKRQR
;
A
#
# COMPACT_ATOMS: atom_id res chain seq x y z
N MET A 1 -69.53 -22.67 101.36
CA MET A 1 -68.86 -21.37 101.12
C MET A 1 -67.65 -21.26 102.03
N GLY A 2 -66.44 -21.20 101.46
CA GLY A 2 -65.20 -21.09 102.24
C GLY A 2 -64.02 -21.02 101.29
N SER A 3 -63.67 -19.80 100.86
CA SER A 3 -62.48 -19.52 100.06
C SER A 3 -61.21 -19.66 100.92
N PRO A 4 -60.10 -20.20 100.39
CA PRO A 4 -58.82 -20.10 101.06
C PRO A 4 -58.24 -18.68 100.86
N ARG A 5 -57.74 -18.14 101.97
CA ARG A 5 -57.15 -16.80 102.08
C ARG A 5 -55.83 -16.75 101.31
N LEU A 6 -55.74 -15.87 100.31
CA LEU A 6 -54.50 -15.54 99.61
C LEU A 6 -53.60 -14.69 100.52
N ALA A 7 -52.44 -15.25 100.82
CA ALA A 7 -51.40 -14.68 101.65
C ALA A 7 -50.71 -13.47 100.98
N LYS A 8 -50.29 -12.55 101.83
CA LYS A 8 -49.69 -11.22 101.61
C LYS A 8 -48.28 -11.27 100.98
N SER A 9 -48.08 -11.88 99.81
CA SER A 9 -46.76 -11.94 99.12
C SER A 9 -46.76 -11.63 97.62
N SER A 10 -47.91 -11.32 97.03
CA SER A 10 -48.06 -11.05 95.59
C SER A 10 -47.36 -9.77 95.11
N GLY A 11 -47.05 -8.82 95.99
CA GLY A 11 -46.30 -7.60 95.63
C GLY A 11 -44.81 -7.82 95.34
N LEU A 12 -44.16 -8.78 96.00
CA LEU A 12 -42.73 -9.06 95.78
C LEU A 12 -42.48 -9.78 94.45
N LEU A 13 -43.41 -10.64 94.01
CA LEU A 13 -43.27 -11.35 92.73
C LEU A 13 -43.44 -10.43 91.53
N ILE A 14 -44.32 -9.43 91.61
CA ILE A 14 -44.52 -8.44 90.55
C ILE A 14 -43.29 -7.51 90.44
N ALA A 15 -42.70 -7.11 91.58
CA ALA A 15 -41.49 -6.29 91.59
C ALA A 15 -40.26 -7.05 91.08
N GLY A 16 -40.14 -8.35 91.34
CA GLY A 16 -39.06 -9.16 90.79
C GLY A 16 -39.15 -9.31 89.27
N LEU A 17 -40.36 -9.49 88.73
CA LEU A 17 -40.57 -9.74 87.30
C LEU A 17 -40.33 -8.48 86.43
N SER A 18 -40.61 -7.29 86.96
CA SER A 18 -40.34 -6.03 86.25
C SER A 18 -38.85 -5.72 86.13
N VAL A 19 -38.05 -6.03 87.16
CA VAL A 19 -36.59 -5.85 87.12
C VAL A 19 -35.93 -6.78 86.10
N VAL A 20 -36.39 -8.03 86.01
CA VAL A 20 -35.89 -8.99 85.01
C VAL A 20 -36.25 -8.56 83.59
N ALA A 21 -37.48 -8.09 83.36
CA ALA A 21 -37.91 -7.61 82.05
C ALA A 21 -37.07 -6.41 81.57
N LEU A 22 -36.78 -5.44 82.45
CA LEU A 22 -35.93 -4.30 82.11
C LEU A 22 -34.48 -4.71 81.84
N GLY A 23 -33.95 -5.70 82.56
CA GLY A 23 -32.62 -6.24 82.33
C GLY A 23 -32.46 -6.88 80.95
N ILE A 24 -33.45 -7.65 80.50
CA ILE A 24 -33.44 -8.33 79.19
C ILE A 24 -33.49 -7.31 78.05
N VAL A 25 -34.37 -6.29 78.16
CA VAL A 25 -34.49 -5.24 77.14
C VAL A 25 -33.21 -4.41 77.06
N GLY A 26 -32.63 -4.03 78.20
CA GLY A 26 -31.36 -3.31 78.24
C GLY A 26 -30.20 -4.11 77.62
N PHE A 27 -30.13 -5.41 77.91
CA PHE A 27 -29.10 -6.29 77.37
C PHE A 27 -29.24 -6.49 75.84
N GLY A 28 -30.48 -6.62 75.34
CA GLY A 28 -30.75 -6.72 73.91
C GLY A 28 -30.31 -5.48 73.13
N ILE A 29 -30.62 -4.29 73.64
CA ILE A 29 -30.19 -3.02 73.04
C ILE A 29 -28.66 -2.90 73.04
N TRP A 30 -28.01 -3.25 74.16
CA TRP A 30 -26.55 -3.21 74.27
C TRP A 30 -25.86 -4.16 73.28
N MET A 31 -26.38 -5.37 73.10
CA MET A 31 -25.81 -6.37 72.18
C MET A 31 -25.93 -5.92 70.72
N MET A 32 -27.05 -5.30 70.34
CA MET A 32 -27.29 -4.82 68.98
C MET A 32 -26.42 -3.60 68.63
N LEU A 33 -26.18 -2.72 69.60
CA LEU A 33 -25.23 -1.60 69.45
C LEU A 33 -23.79 -2.09 69.35
N ARG A 34 -23.45 -3.21 70.01
CA ARG A 34 -22.10 -3.81 69.94
C ARG A 34 -21.84 -4.53 68.63
N SER A 35 -22.86 -5.06 67.94
CA SER A 35 -22.70 -5.79 66.67
C SER A 35 -22.48 -4.90 65.44
N GLY A 36 -22.64 -3.57 65.56
CA GLY A 36 -22.55 -2.64 64.42
C GLY A 36 -21.14 -2.18 64.02
N GLN A 37 -20.08 -2.68 64.67
CA GLN A 37 -18.70 -2.27 64.35
C GLN A 37 -18.15 -3.12 63.20
N ALA A 38 -18.45 -2.71 61.95
CA ALA A 38 -17.77 -3.23 60.78
C ALA A 38 -16.27 -2.95 60.89
N LYS A 39 -15.44 -3.99 60.94
CA LYS A 39 -13.98 -3.87 60.98
C LYS A 39 -13.51 -3.36 59.61
N VAL A 40 -13.23 -2.07 59.51
CA VAL A 40 -12.53 -1.49 58.37
C VAL A 40 -11.05 -1.80 58.56
N ASP A 41 -10.50 -2.67 57.71
CA ASP A 41 -9.07 -3.00 57.75
C ASP A 41 -8.26 -1.77 57.31
N PRO A 42 -7.45 -1.16 58.21
CA PRO A 42 -6.71 0.06 57.91
C PRO A 42 -5.53 -0.16 56.95
N ASN A 43 -5.32 -1.41 56.50
CA ASN A 43 -4.22 -1.81 55.62
C ASN A 43 -4.70 -2.31 54.24
N ALA A 44 -5.98 -2.14 53.90
CA ALA A 44 -6.48 -2.46 52.58
C ALA A 44 -5.93 -1.43 51.56
N VAL A 45 -4.85 -1.81 50.86
CA VAL A 45 -4.28 -1.01 49.78
C VAL A 45 -5.20 -1.11 48.56
N PRO A 46 -5.71 -0.01 47.99
CA PRO A 46 -6.54 -0.07 46.81
C PRO A 46 -5.70 -0.58 45.63
N VAL A 47 -6.10 -1.70 45.03
CA VAL A 47 -5.54 -2.19 43.77
C VAL A 47 -5.95 -1.20 42.67
N VAL A 48 -5.03 -0.32 42.30
CA VAL A 48 -5.22 0.57 41.15
C VAL A 48 -5.04 -0.27 39.89
N GLU A 49 -6.14 -0.59 39.22
CA GLU A 49 -6.09 -1.23 37.91
C GLU A 49 -5.30 -0.33 36.94
N PRO A 50 -4.37 -0.90 36.13
CA PRO A 50 -3.60 -0.11 35.19
C PRO A 50 -4.53 0.51 34.17
N VAL A 51 -4.68 1.84 34.24
CA VAL A 51 -5.47 2.62 33.27
C VAL A 51 -4.87 2.41 31.88
N ARG A 52 -5.58 1.66 31.03
CA ARG A 52 -5.18 1.42 29.64
C ARG A 52 -5.22 2.75 28.90
N ARG A 53 -4.05 3.35 28.66
CA ARG A 53 -3.92 4.54 27.84
C ARG A 53 -4.02 4.14 26.37
N GLU A 54 -5.20 4.34 25.79
CA GLU A 54 -5.42 4.16 24.36
C GLU A 54 -5.10 5.47 23.64
N VAL A 55 -4.14 5.41 22.71
CA VAL A 55 -3.79 6.53 21.84
C VAL A 55 -4.53 6.33 20.53
N THR A 56 -5.51 7.18 20.26
CA THR A 56 -6.26 7.16 19.00
C THR A 56 -5.61 8.13 18.02
N ALA A 57 -5.24 7.65 16.84
CA ALA A 57 -4.78 8.47 15.73
C ALA A 57 -5.67 8.24 14.51
N LEU A 58 -6.01 9.32 13.81
CA LEU A 58 -6.63 9.25 12.49
C LEU A 58 -5.53 9.25 11.43
N GLY A 59 -5.65 8.37 10.45
CA GLY A 59 -4.71 8.25 9.35
C GLY A 59 -5.40 7.81 8.06
N ARG A 60 -4.70 7.92 6.94
CA ARG A 60 -5.14 7.41 5.64
C ARG A 60 -4.31 6.20 5.27
N VAL A 61 -4.97 5.15 4.80
CA VAL A 61 -4.30 3.96 4.26
C VAL A 61 -3.93 4.25 2.81
N GLU A 62 -2.66 4.05 2.47
CA GLU A 62 -2.15 4.12 1.11
C GLU A 62 -1.67 2.72 0.68
N PRO A 63 -1.84 2.33 -0.60
CA PRO A 63 -1.31 1.07 -1.09
C PRO A 63 0.21 1.00 -0.95
N ASP A 64 0.71 -0.16 -0.51
CA ASP A 64 2.13 -0.45 -0.58
C ASP A 64 2.55 -0.53 -2.05
N GLY A 65 3.39 0.41 -2.48
CA GLY A 65 3.72 0.65 -3.89
C GLY A 65 3.06 1.87 -4.55
N GLY A 66 2.24 2.64 -3.81
CA GLY A 66 1.67 3.90 -4.28
C GLY A 66 0.64 3.77 -5.41
N VAL A 67 0.25 4.91 -5.98
CA VAL A 67 -0.75 4.98 -7.05
C VAL A 67 -0.10 5.48 -8.34
N TYR A 68 -0.15 4.67 -9.39
CA TYR A 68 0.36 5.02 -10.71
C TYR A 68 -0.77 5.49 -11.63
N SER A 69 -0.69 6.74 -12.07
CA SER A 69 -1.56 7.27 -13.13
C SER A 69 -0.99 6.91 -14.49
N MET A 70 -1.77 6.20 -15.31
CA MET A 70 -1.34 5.82 -16.65
C MET A 70 -1.89 6.79 -17.69
N ALA A 71 -0.99 7.32 -18.52
CA ALA A 71 -1.31 8.16 -19.65
C ALA A 71 -1.08 7.39 -20.96
N ALA A 72 -1.83 7.75 -21.99
CA ALA A 72 -1.62 7.21 -23.32
C ALA A 72 -0.28 7.70 -23.87
N PRO A 73 0.53 6.85 -24.54
CA PRO A 73 1.76 7.29 -25.19
C PRO A 73 1.46 8.32 -26.27
N SER A 74 2.00 9.53 -26.11
CA SER A 74 1.93 10.59 -27.11
C SER A 74 3.07 10.43 -28.11
N SER A 75 2.74 10.18 -29.38
CA SER A 75 3.72 10.21 -30.47
C SER A 75 3.76 11.61 -31.07
N ARG A 76 4.96 12.07 -31.45
CA ARG A 76 5.20 13.38 -32.07
C ARG A 76 4.36 13.62 -33.34
N ASN A 77 3.94 12.53 -33.99
CA ASN A 77 3.17 12.54 -35.23
C ASN A 77 1.70 12.11 -35.06
N SER A 78 1.32 11.66 -33.86
CA SER A 78 -0.04 11.22 -33.55
C SER A 78 -0.57 12.09 -32.42
N GLY A 79 -1.16 13.24 -32.79
CA GLY A 79 -1.87 14.09 -31.84
C GLY A 79 -2.95 13.30 -31.08
N ASN A 80 -3.42 13.82 -29.94
CA ASN A 80 -4.50 13.31 -29.07
C ASN A 80 -5.03 11.90 -29.39
N SER A 81 -4.18 10.87 -29.27
CA SER A 81 -4.52 9.53 -29.71
C SER A 81 -5.59 8.92 -28.81
N ARG A 82 -6.59 8.29 -29.43
CA ARG A 82 -7.77 7.78 -28.75
C ARG A 82 -7.62 6.30 -28.44
N VAL A 83 -8.30 5.86 -27.39
CA VAL A 83 -8.39 4.43 -27.06
C VAL A 83 -9.32 3.76 -28.07
N LEU A 84 -8.78 2.87 -28.89
CA LEU A 84 -9.57 2.06 -29.82
C LEU A 84 -10.27 0.91 -29.09
N ARG A 85 -9.54 0.24 -28.18
CA ARG A 85 -10.06 -0.90 -27.42
C ARG A 85 -9.31 -1.06 -26.10
N VAL A 86 -10.04 -1.44 -25.05
CA VAL A 86 -9.48 -1.80 -23.75
C VAL A 86 -9.43 -3.33 -23.63
N LEU A 87 -8.30 -3.87 -23.14
CA LEU A 87 -8.03 -5.31 -23.04
C LEU A 87 -8.20 -5.85 -21.60
N VAL A 88 -8.32 -4.96 -20.62
CA VAL A 88 -8.43 -5.30 -19.19
C VAL A 88 -9.70 -4.71 -18.58
N LYS A 89 -10.19 -5.32 -17.50
CA LYS A 89 -11.33 -4.80 -16.74
C LYS A 89 -10.86 -4.09 -15.48
N LYS A 90 -11.72 -3.22 -14.97
CA LYS A 90 -11.49 -2.55 -13.68
C LYS A 90 -11.39 -3.60 -12.58
N GLY A 91 -10.32 -3.55 -11.80
CA GLY A 91 -10.05 -4.49 -10.69
C GLY A 91 -9.22 -5.70 -11.08
N ASP A 92 -8.87 -5.87 -12.36
CA ASP A 92 -7.99 -6.96 -12.79
C ASP A 92 -6.56 -6.76 -12.26
N ARG A 93 -5.92 -7.87 -11.88
CA ARG A 93 -4.48 -7.87 -11.57
C ARG A 93 -3.68 -7.93 -12.88
N VAL A 94 -2.80 -6.97 -13.08
CA VAL A 94 -1.96 -6.86 -14.28
C VAL A 94 -0.49 -7.07 -13.94
N LYS A 95 0.28 -7.63 -14.89
CA LYS A 95 1.73 -7.80 -14.78
C LYS A 95 2.47 -6.71 -15.56
N GLN A 96 3.73 -6.48 -15.22
CA GLN A 96 4.58 -5.57 -15.99
C GLN A 96 4.71 -6.03 -17.44
N GLY A 97 4.55 -5.10 -18.38
CA GLY A 97 4.62 -5.38 -19.82
C GLY A 97 3.34 -5.95 -20.43
N GLN A 98 2.29 -6.17 -19.65
CA GLN A 98 1.00 -6.61 -20.17
C GLN A 98 0.28 -5.48 -20.93
N PRO A 99 -0.18 -5.72 -22.18
CA PRO A 99 -0.98 -4.75 -22.92
C PRO A 99 -2.33 -4.48 -22.24
N LEU A 100 -2.64 -3.21 -22.00
CA LEU A 100 -3.88 -2.80 -21.31
C LEU A 100 -4.94 -2.27 -22.27
N ALA A 101 -4.51 -1.59 -23.33
CA ALA A 101 -5.37 -1.01 -24.34
C ALA A 101 -4.62 -0.92 -25.68
N VAL A 102 -5.39 -0.89 -26.76
CA VAL A 102 -4.92 -0.62 -28.12
C VAL A 102 -5.41 0.77 -28.50
N MET A 103 -4.51 1.57 -29.05
CA MET A 103 -4.79 2.93 -29.51
C MET A 103 -5.12 2.94 -31.00
N ASP A 104 -5.86 3.96 -31.44
CA ASP A 104 -6.24 4.15 -32.84
C ASP A 104 -5.03 4.35 -33.77
N SER A 105 -3.94 4.88 -33.24
CA SER A 105 -2.68 5.12 -33.94
C SER A 105 -1.84 3.87 -34.23
N TYR A 106 -2.21 2.71 -33.68
CA TYR A 106 -1.42 1.48 -33.78
C TYR A 106 -1.19 1.04 -35.23
N ASP A 107 -2.25 1.00 -36.04
CA ASP A 107 -2.17 0.52 -37.43
C ASP A 107 -1.35 1.47 -38.31
N GLY A 108 -1.49 2.79 -38.10
CA GLY A 108 -0.71 3.80 -38.79
C GLY A 108 0.79 3.69 -38.47
N LEU A 109 1.13 3.61 -37.18
CA LEU A 109 2.52 3.43 -36.75
C LEU A 109 3.11 2.11 -37.26
N ARG A 110 2.29 1.06 -37.34
CA ARG A 110 2.73 -0.24 -37.88
C ARG A 110 3.05 -0.13 -39.37
N ALA A 111 2.22 0.57 -40.13
CA ALA A 111 2.47 0.80 -41.56
C ALA A 111 3.74 1.63 -41.79
N ASP A 112 3.95 2.68 -41.00
CA ASP A 112 5.15 3.52 -41.08
C ASP A 112 6.44 2.71 -40.84
N VAL A 113 6.42 1.81 -39.85
CA VAL A 113 7.54 0.90 -39.58
C VAL A 113 7.81 -0.01 -40.77
N LEU A 114 6.77 -0.61 -41.35
CA LEU A 114 6.92 -1.50 -42.52
C LEU A 114 7.48 -0.76 -43.74
N GLN A 115 7.03 0.48 -43.97
CA GLN A 115 7.56 1.32 -45.04
C GLN A 115 9.04 1.64 -44.83
N ALA A 116 9.42 2.04 -43.61
CA ALA A 116 10.81 2.33 -43.28
C ALA A 116 11.71 1.08 -43.44
N GLU A 117 11.23 -0.09 -43.01
CA GLU A 117 11.94 -1.36 -43.19
C GLU A 117 12.12 -1.75 -44.67
N ALA A 118 11.15 -1.43 -45.53
CA ALA A 118 11.28 -1.63 -46.97
C ALA A 118 12.38 -0.75 -47.57
N VAL A 119 12.41 0.53 -47.21
CA VAL A 119 13.45 1.48 -47.66
C VAL A 119 14.84 1.05 -47.18
N VAL A 120 14.96 0.57 -45.94
CA VAL A 120 16.23 0.04 -45.42
C VAL A 120 16.70 -1.16 -46.23
N ARG A 121 15.81 -2.08 -46.60
CA ARG A 121 16.16 -3.25 -47.42
C ARG A 121 16.61 -2.85 -48.82
N GLU A 122 15.90 -1.92 -49.46
CA GLU A 122 16.25 -1.42 -50.79
C GLU A 122 17.63 -0.74 -50.79
N THR A 123 17.87 0.18 -49.86
CA THR A 123 19.13 0.92 -49.76
C THR A 123 20.31 -0.01 -49.42
N GLN A 124 20.10 -1.04 -48.61
CA GLN A 124 21.11 -2.06 -48.35
C GLN A 124 21.46 -2.88 -49.60
N ALA A 125 20.46 -3.23 -50.43
CA ALA A 125 20.70 -3.91 -51.69
C ALA A 125 21.46 -3.02 -52.69
N GLN A 126 21.07 -1.74 -52.80
CA GLN A 126 21.80 -0.77 -53.61
C GLN A 126 23.24 -0.59 -53.13
N LEU A 127 23.46 -0.52 -51.82
CA LEU A 127 24.79 -0.42 -51.22
C LEU A 127 25.64 -1.65 -51.56
N ALA A 128 25.06 -2.86 -51.52
CA ALA A 128 25.75 -4.07 -51.93
C ALA A 128 26.11 -4.07 -53.42
N GLN A 129 25.21 -3.59 -54.29
CA GLN A 129 25.46 -3.45 -55.73
C GLN A 129 26.57 -2.45 -56.02
N VAL A 130 26.57 -1.27 -55.38
CA VAL A 130 27.63 -0.26 -55.54
C VAL A 130 28.97 -0.81 -55.06
N ARG A 131 29.02 -1.46 -53.89
CA ARG A 131 30.24 -2.09 -53.36
C ARG A 131 30.76 -3.21 -54.27
N ALA A 132 29.87 -3.96 -54.92
CA ALA A 132 30.25 -4.98 -55.90
C ALA A 132 30.76 -4.35 -57.22
N GLY A 133 30.14 -3.26 -57.66
CA GLY A 133 30.56 -2.49 -58.85
C GLY A 133 31.88 -1.72 -58.67
N GLU A 134 32.14 -1.22 -57.47
CA GLU A 134 33.38 -0.49 -57.12
C GLU A 134 34.64 -1.37 -57.16
N LYS A 135 34.51 -2.71 -57.10
CA LYS A 135 35.67 -3.61 -57.22
C LYS A 135 36.31 -3.63 -58.62
N ILE A 136 35.65 -3.12 -59.66
CA ILE A 136 36.13 -3.29 -61.06
C ILE A 136 36.37 -1.96 -61.80
N ALA A 137 35.67 -0.87 -61.46
CA ALA A 137 35.64 0.31 -62.35
C ALA A 137 36.53 1.50 -61.95
N ILE A 138 36.75 1.79 -60.66
CA ILE A 138 37.41 3.05 -60.24
C ILE A 138 38.94 2.97 -60.27
N PHE A 139 39.53 1.79 -60.08
CA PHE A 139 40.98 1.59 -60.14
C PHE A 139 41.41 1.01 -61.49
N ARG A 140 41.00 1.61 -62.61
CA ARG A 140 41.72 1.44 -63.88
C ARG A 140 42.59 2.69 -64.10
N PRO A 141 43.85 2.68 -63.66
CA PRO A 141 44.65 3.89 -63.65
C PRO A 141 44.87 4.42 -65.07
N ARG A 142 44.72 5.74 -65.20
CA ARG A 142 45.14 6.61 -66.33
C ARG A 142 46.67 6.62 -66.50
N PHE A 143 47.31 5.46 -66.44
CA PHE A 143 48.77 5.30 -66.52
C PHE A 143 49.26 4.94 -67.93
N GLN A 144 48.35 4.73 -68.89
CA GLN A 144 48.75 4.41 -70.27
C GLN A 144 49.17 5.66 -71.08
N MET A 145 48.83 6.87 -70.65
CA MET A 145 49.19 8.10 -71.39
C MET A 145 50.68 8.44 -71.28
N TRP A 146 51.30 8.17 -70.12
CA TRP A 146 52.71 8.54 -69.88
C TRP A 146 53.71 7.60 -70.58
N LYS A 147 53.40 6.30 -70.73
CA LYS A 147 54.29 5.34 -71.43
C LYS A 147 54.40 5.58 -72.94
N ARG A 148 53.53 6.41 -73.52
CA ARG A 148 53.56 6.77 -74.95
C ARG A 148 54.52 7.92 -75.25
N CYS A 149 54.79 8.79 -74.26
CA CYS A 149 55.70 9.92 -74.41
C CYS A 149 57.18 9.49 -74.41
N ASP A 150 57.56 8.47 -73.64
CA ASP A 150 58.96 8.00 -73.58
C ASP A 150 59.46 7.32 -74.87
N ARG A 151 58.56 6.95 -75.77
CA ARG A 151 58.91 6.26 -77.02
C ARG A 151 59.03 7.19 -78.23
N GLN A 152 58.80 8.50 -78.07
CA GLN A 152 58.93 9.48 -79.16
C GLN A 152 60.25 10.26 -79.09
N PRO A 153 61.09 10.22 -80.14
CA PRO A 153 62.40 10.89 -80.16
C PRO A 153 62.33 12.43 -80.24
N ARG A 154 61.14 13.04 -80.28
CA ARG A 154 60.98 14.50 -80.40
C ARG A 154 61.12 15.29 -79.09
N CYS A 155 61.19 14.64 -77.93
CA CYS A 155 61.30 15.34 -76.64
C CYS A 155 62.72 15.75 -76.21
N LYS A 156 63.78 15.36 -76.95
CA LYS A 156 65.17 15.72 -76.58
C LYS A 156 65.71 17.00 -77.22
N ARG A 157 64.88 17.81 -77.90
CA ARG A 157 65.38 18.94 -78.69
C ARG A 157 64.76 20.29 -78.35
N GLN A 158 64.53 20.58 -77.07
CA GLN A 158 64.47 21.96 -76.56
C GLN A 158 65.00 21.95 -75.12
N ARG A 159 66.31 22.12 -74.99
CA ARG A 159 66.95 22.77 -73.84
C ARG A 159 67.51 24.09 -74.34
#